data_AF-A0A951ZI68-F1
#
_entry.id   AF-A0A951ZI68-F1
#
_cell.length_a   1.000
_cell.length_b   1.000
_cell.length_c   1.000
_cell.angle_alpha   90.00
_cell.angle_beta   90.00
_cell.angle_gamma   90.00
#
_symmetry.space_group_name_H-M   'P 1'
#
loop_
_entity.id
_entity.type
_entity.pdbx_description
1 polymer ?
#
loop_
_entity_poly.entity_id
_entity_poly.type
_entity_poly.pdbx_seq_one_letter_code
_entity_poly.pdbx_strand_id
1 'polypeptide(L)'
;VIRESGYEEVLSSGVVITGGSAVMPGMVELGEDIFLKPVRRGIPKYRGALADMISQARAATVMGLLEEARLARLRGFKVAQKNGSVKTAFGRFRDFIVGNF
;
A
#
# COMPACT_ATOMS: atom_id res chain seq x y z
N VAL A 1 -18.74 17.83 2.55
CA VAL A 1 -17.66 16.91 2.98
C VAL A 1 -16.27 17.35 2.54
N ILE A 2 -15.88 17.42 1.26
CA ILE A 2 -14.52 17.87 0.88
C ILE A 2 -14.27 19.35 1.21
N ARG A 3 -15.17 20.24 0.78
CA ARG A 3 -15.18 21.67 1.15
C ARG A 3 -15.21 21.89 2.66
N GLU A 4 -16.11 21.17 3.33
CA GLU A 4 -16.31 21.26 4.78
C GLU A 4 -15.14 20.68 5.59
N SER A 5 -14.38 19.73 5.02
CA SER A 5 -13.21 19.14 5.66
C SER A 5 -11.94 20.00 5.55
N GLY A 6 -11.97 21.10 4.78
CA GLY A 6 -10.82 22.00 4.60
C GLY A 6 -9.67 21.44 3.74
N TYR A 7 -9.81 20.24 3.18
CA TYR A 7 -8.77 19.62 2.34
C TYR A 7 -8.83 20.00 0.86
N GLU A 8 -9.63 21.01 0.49
CA GLU A 8 -9.85 21.41 -0.90
C GLU A 8 -8.58 21.89 -1.61
N GLU A 9 -7.67 22.56 -0.88
CA GLU A 9 -6.36 23.00 -1.39
C GLU A 9 -5.30 21.87 -1.42
N VAL A 10 -5.47 20.84 -0.58
CA VAL A 10 -4.54 19.69 -0.52
C VAL A 10 -4.77 18.74 -1.72
N LEU A 11 -5.93 18.83 -2.36
CA LEU A 11 -6.32 18.05 -3.55
C LEU A 11 -5.75 18.61 -4.86
N SER A 12 -4.51 19.09 -4.88
CA SER A 12 -3.83 19.55 -6.11
C SER A 12 -3.70 18.44 -7.17
N SER A 13 -3.65 17.18 -6.74
CA SER A 13 -3.45 16.03 -7.64
C SER A 13 -4.73 15.49 -8.32
N GLY A 14 -5.92 15.97 -7.96
CA GLY A 14 -7.21 15.45 -8.44
C GLY A 14 -7.77 14.28 -7.61
N VAL A 15 -8.76 13.57 -8.16
CA VAL A 15 -9.49 12.47 -7.48
C VAL A 15 -9.26 11.14 -8.20
N VAL A 16 -9.15 10.05 -7.42
CA VAL A 16 -9.06 8.68 -7.96
C VAL A 16 -10.27 7.89 -7.50
N ILE A 17 -11.08 7.38 -8.43
CA ILE A 17 -12.22 6.50 -8.14
C ILE A 17 -11.83 5.03 -8.33
N THR A 18 -12.26 4.16 -7.40
CA THR A 18 -11.96 2.72 -7.40
C THR A 18 -13.22 1.89 -7.07
N GLY A 19 -13.09 0.56 -7.04
CA GLY A 19 -14.19 -0.35 -6.73
C GLY A 19 -15.02 -0.78 -7.94
N GLY A 20 -16.11 -1.50 -7.69
CA GLY A 20 -17.00 -2.01 -8.73
C GLY A 20 -17.77 -0.91 -9.46
N SER A 21 -18.27 0.09 -8.72
CA SER A 21 -19.06 1.18 -9.31
C SER A 21 -18.26 2.07 -10.26
N ALA A 22 -16.94 2.18 -10.05
CA ALA A 22 -16.03 2.90 -10.95
C ALA A 22 -15.86 2.26 -12.33
N VAL A 23 -16.43 1.07 -12.57
CA VAL A 23 -16.45 0.39 -13.88
C VAL A 23 -17.61 0.87 -14.76
N MET A 24 -18.63 1.48 -14.17
CA MET A 24 -19.78 1.99 -14.92
C MET A 24 -19.33 3.04 -15.95
N PRO A 25 -19.86 3.01 -17.19
CA PRO A 25 -19.58 4.04 -18.18
C PRO A 25 -20.03 5.43 -17.68
N GLY A 26 -19.26 6.48 -17.99
CA GLY A 26 -19.61 7.85 -17.59
C GLY A 26 -19.21 8.23 -16.17
N MET A 27 -18.60 7.32 -15.40
CA MET A 27 -18.32 7.57 -13.97
C MET A 27 -17.13 8.49 -13.72
N VAL A 28 -16.21 8.57 -14.68
CA VAL A 28 -15.09 9.53 -14.59
C VAL A 28 -15.61 10.93 -14.88
N GLU A 29 -16.40 11.07 -15.94
CA GLU A 29 -17.03 12.29 -16.42
C GLU A 29 -17.97 12.88 -15.35
N LEU A 30 -18.85 12.05 -14.78
CA LEU A 30 -19.70 12.45 -13.65
C LEU A 30 -18.87 12.91 -12.44
N GLY A 31 -17.73 12.25 -12.19
CA GLY A 31 -16.80 12.67 -11.15
C GLY A 31 -16.21 14.05 -11.44
N GLU A 32 -15.81 14.32 -12.67
CA GLU A 32 -15.26 15.62 -13.08
C GLU A 32 -16.31 16.74 -12.95
N ASP A 33 -17.56 16.46 -13.34
CA ASP A 33 -18.68 17.41 -13.21
C ASP A 33 -18.98 17.76 -11.74
N ILE A 34 -18.90 16.77 -10.84
CA ILE A 34 -19.19 16.97 -9.41
C ILE A 34 -18.01 17.64 -8.68
N PHE A 35 -16.78 17.16 -8.93
CA PHE A 35 -15.61 17.58 -8.17
C PHE A 35 -14.91 18.81 -8.76
N LEU A 36 -15.23 19.20 -9.99
CA LEU A 36 -14.57 20.29 -10.73
C LEU A 36 -13.04 20.17 -10.71
N LYS A 37 -12.56 18.93 -10.71
CA LYS A 37 -11.15 18.52 -10.59
C LYS A 37 -10.95 17.28 -11.46
N PRO A 38 -9.72 17.04 -11.97
CA PRO A 38 -9.46 15.87 -12.80
C PRO A 38 -9.74 14.59 -12.01
N VAL A 39 -10.55 13.70 -12.58
CA VAL A 39 -10.88 12.40 -11.99
C VAL A 39 -10.26 11.30 -12.85
N ARG A 40 -9.75 10.26 -12.19
CA ARG A 40 -9.17 9.10 -12.88
C ARG A 40 -9.61 7.81 -12.23
N ARG A 41 -9.71 6.76 -13.05
CA ARG A 41 -10.00 5.41 -12.56
C ARG A 41 -8.73 4.76 -12.02
N GLY A 42 -8.76 4.38 -10.74
CA GLY A 42 -7.67 3.66 -10.09
C GLY A 42 -7.75 2.15 -10.38
N ILE A 43 -6.69 1.63 -11.00
CA ILE A 43 -6.54 0.21 -11.31
C ILE A 43 -5.31 -0.31 -10.56
N PRO A 44 -5.42 -1.43 -9.81
CA PRO A 44 -4.26 -1.99 -9.12
C PRO A 44 -3.21 -2.46 -10.12
N LYS A 45 -1.93 -2.18 -9.81
CA LYS A 45 -0.81 -2.58 -10.66
C LYS A 45 -0.41 -4.02 -10.31
N TYR A 46 -0.74 -4.97 -11.16
CA TYR A 46 -0.34 -6.37 -11.02
C TYR A 46 0.16 -6.91 -12.36
N ARG A 47 1.29 -7.63 -12.35
CA ARG A 47 1.96 -8.16 -13.56
C ARG A 47 2.14 -9.68 -13.55
N GLY A 48 1.45 -10.39 -12.66
CA GLY A 48 1.53 -11.86 -12.58
C GLY A 48 0.55 -12.56 -13.52
N ALA A 49 0.45 -13.89 -13.38
CA ALA A 49 -0.35 -14.75 -14.25
C ALA A 49 -1.85 -14.42 -14.27
N LEU A 50 -2.37 -13.75 -13.24
CA LEU A 50 -3.79 -13.39 -13.12
C LEU A 50 -4.08 -11.91 -13.43
N ALA A 51 -3.19 -11.25 -14.17
CA ALA A 51 -3.31 -9.82 -14.47
C ALA A 51 -4.63 -9.44 -15.14
N ASP A 52 -5.17 -10.29 -16.00
CA ASP A 52 -6.43 -10.00 -16.71
C ASP A 52 -7.64 -9.90 -15.76
N MET A 53 -7.63 -10.68 -14.68
CA MET A 53 -8.68 -10.67 -13.66
C MET A 53 -8.45 -9.57 -12.61
N ILE A 54 -7.19 -9.37 -12.22
CA ILE A 54 -6.82 -8.50 -11.10
C ILE A 54 -6.68 -7.03 -11.54
N SER A 55 -6.33 -6.75 -12.79
CA SER A 55 -6.13 -5.38 -13.31
C SER A 55 -7.45 -4.66 -13.60
N GLN A 56 -8.36 -4.69 -12.63
CA GLN A 56 -9.68 -4.09 -12.68
C GLN A 56 -9.92 -3.28 -11.40
N ALA A 57 -10.66 -2.16 -11.49
CA ALA A 57 -10.93 -1.27 -10.35
C ALA A 57 -11.63 -1.99 -9.18
N ARG A 58 -12.40 -3.04 -9.46
CA ARG A 58 -13.05 -3.93 -8.47
C ARG A 58 -12.08 -4.66 -7.55
N ALA A 59 -10.87 -4.97 -8.01
CA ALA A 59 -9.87 -5.66 -7.21
C ALA A 59 -8.97 -4.70 -6.41
N ALA A 60 -9.17 -3.39 -6.51
CA ALA A 60 -8.32 -2.38 -5.88
C ALA A 60 -8.21 -2.56 -4.36
N THR A 61 -9.31 -2.83 -3.67
CA THR A 61 -9.34 -3.01 -2.20
C THR A 61 -8.52 -4.22 -1.77
N VAL A 62 -8.77 -5.39 -2.38
CA VAL A 62 -8.07 -6.64 -2.03
C VAL A 62 -6.58 -6.51 -2.31
N MET A 63 -6.21 -5.91 -3.44
CA MET A 63 -4.80 -5.68 -3.78
C MET A 63 -4.12 -4.71 -2.81
N GLY A 64 -4.82 -3.67 -2.36
CA GLY A 64 -4.31 -2.77 -1.33
C GLY A 64 -4.05 -3.48 -0.01
N LEU A 65 -4.99 -4.33 0.44
CA LEU A 65 -4.82 -5.13 1.65
C LEU A 65 -3.65 -6.12 1.55
N LEU A 66 -3.50 -6.76 0.39
CA LEU A 66 -2.41 -7.71 0.14
C LEU A 66 -1.05 -7.01 0.13
N GLU A 67 -0.95 -5.83 -0.48
CA GLU A 67 0.29 -5.05 -0.47
C GLU A 67 0.62 -4.56 0.94
N GLU A 68 -0.37 -4.12 1.72
CA GLU A 68 -0.15 -3.71 3.11
C GLU A 68 0.31 -4.90 3.96
N ALA A 69 -0.30 -6.08 3.80
CA ALA A 69 0.14 -7.31 4.47
C ALA A 69 1.58 -7.68 4.10
N ARG A 70 1.96 -7.54 2.83
CA ARG A 70 3.34 -7.74 2.35
C ARG A 70 4.31 -6.73 2.98
N LEU A 71 3.96 -5.45 3.02
CA LEU A 71 4.78 -4.40 3.65
C LEU A 71 4.89 -4.58 5.16
N ALA A 72 3.81 -4.96 5.84
CA ALA A 72 3.79 -5.28 7.26
C ALA A 72 4.68 -6.49 7.58
N ARG A 73 4.61 -7.54 6.76
CA ARG A 73 5.50 -8.71 6.85
C ARG A 73 6.97 -8.29 6.71
N LEU A 74 7.32 -7.53 5.68
CA LEU A 74 8.69 -7.02 5.48
C LEU A 74 9.18 -6.16 6.67
N ARG A 75 8.30 -5.34 7.26
CA ARG A 75 8.60 -4.58 8.49
C ARG A 75 8.85 -5.51 9.68
N GLY A 76 8.00 -6.51 9.91
CA GLY A 76 8.16 -7.49 10.98
C GLY A 76 9.44 -8.32 10.86
N PHE A 77 9.80 -8.77 9.65
CA PHE A 77 11.06 -9.45 9.39
C PHE A 77 12.28 -8.56 9.69
N LYS A 78 12.23 -7.27 9.35
CA LYS A 78 13.31 -6.32 9.71
C LYS A 78 13.48 -6.15 11.22
N VAL A 79 12.38 -6.13 11.99
CA VAL A 79 12.45 -6.01 13.46
C VAL A 79 12.99 -7.29 14.10
N ALA A 80 12.56 -8.47 13.64
CA ALA A 80 13.05 -9.76 14.13
C ALA A 80 14.55 -9.96 13.87
N GLN A 81 15.06 -9.56 12.69
CA GLN A 81 16.49 -9.67 12.37
C GLN A 81 17.37 -8.77 13.26
N LYS A 82 16.90 -7.56 13.59
CA LYS A 82 17.69 -6.56 14.33
C LYS A 82 17.90 -6.96 15.80
N ASN A 83 16.90 -7.57 16.43
CA ASN A 83 16.99 -8.05 17.82
C ASN A 83 17.83 -9.33 17.97
N GLY A 84 17.82 -10.22 16.97
CA GLY A 84 18.65 -11.42 16.97
C GLY A 84 20.14 -11.10 16.77
N SER A 85 20.48 -10.22 15.83
CA SER A 85 21.87 -10.02 15.42
C SER A 85 22.78 -9.46 16.53
N VAL A 86 22.31 -8.52 17.35
CA VAL A 86 23.16 -7.87 18.38
C VAL A 86 23.29 -8.75 19.63
N LYS A 87 22.19 -9.37 20.07
CA LYS A 87 22.22 -10.28 21.23
C LYS A 87 22.99 -11.57 20.93
N THR A 88 22.85 -12.12 19.72
CA THR A 88 23.60 -13.30 19.29
C THR A 88 25.09 -12.99 19.07
N ALA A 89 25.44 -11.80 18.56
CA ALA A 89 26.84 -11.40 18.42
C ALA A 89 27.54 -11.20 19.78
N PHE A 90 26.86 -10.55 20.75
CA PHE A 90 27.42 -10.37 22.09
C PHE A 90 27.51 -11.70 22.87
N GLY A 91 26.53 -12.59 22.70
CA GLY A 91 26.57 -13.94 23.27
C GLY A 91 27.78 -14.73 22.77
N ARG A 92 27.99 -14.78 21.44
CA ARG A 92 29.15 -15.48 20.84
C ARG A 92 30.50 -14.90 21.28
N PHE A 93 30.57 -13.59 21.50
CA PHE A 93 31.80 -12.96 22.00
C PHE A 93 32.08 -13.35 23.47
N ARG A 94 31.05 -13.40 24.31
CA ARG A 94 31.17 -13.87 25.69
C ARG A 94 31.59 -15.34 25.73
N ASP A 95 31.00 -16.18 24.88
CA ASP A 95 31.33 -17.61 24.81
C ASP A 95 32.78 -17.85 24.32
N PHE A 96 33.29 -17.00 23.41
CA PHE A 96 34.68 -17.06 22.95
C PHE A 96 35.69 -16.67 24.04
N ILE A 97 35.40 -15.63 24.83
CA ILE A 97 36.30 -15.20 25.90
C ILE A 97 36.31 -16.22 27.05
N VAL A 98 35.16 -16.78 27.42
CA VAL A 98 35.07 -17.78 28.50
C VAL A 98 35.62 -19.15 28.08
N GLY A 99 35.58 -19.48 26.78
CA GLY A 99 36.11 -20.75 26.28
C GLY A 99 37.61 -20.77 26.00
N ASN A 100 38.27 -19.60 25.94
CA ASN A 100 39.66 -19.47 25.48
C ASN A 100 40.61 -18.83 26.51
N PHE A 101 40.10 -18.37 27.65
CA PHE A 101 40.85 -17.91 28.82
C PHE A 101 40.43 -18.67 30.08
#